data_AF-A0AAD5ZWG3-F1
#
_entry.id   AF-A0AAD5ZWG3-F1
#
_cell.length_a   1.000
_cell.length_b   1.000
_cell.length_c   1.000
_cell.angle_alpha   90.00
_cell.angle_beta   90.00
_cell.angle_gamma   90.00
#
_symmetry.space_group_name_H-M   'P 1'
#
loop_
_entity.id
_entity.type
_entity.pdbx_description
1 polymer ?
#
loop_
_entity_poly.entity_id
_entity_poly.type
_entity_poly.pdbx_seq_one_letter_code
_entity_poly.pdbx_strand_id
1 'polypeptide(L)'
;MYVFSIAVVTGGNKGIGLEICKELASNGVGLILTARDEKRGKEAVEKLTTDYGFTNVIFHLLDVTDHSSIASLVSFVKNQFGKLDILVNNVAIPGIELSQPIDEKLPQPERAKLFQKYQVQSYQRAFDCLKTNYYGVKNMMEAFLPLLQSSNAGRIVNVSSTRGQLQDLSEKLRKELEDIDNLTVERIDQLTNSFPKHVRDNMVEKDAAQIRCI
;
A
#
# COMPACT_ATOMS: atom_id res chain seq x y z
N MET A 1 22.28 6.06 -25.07
CA MET A 1 21.62 6.60 -23.86
C MET A 1 21.21 5.40 -23.03
N TYR A 2 21.81 5.19 -21.86
CA TYR A 2 21.35 4.14 -20.95
C TYR A 2 19.98 4.57 -20.43
N VAL A 3 18.93 3.88 -20.88
CA VAL A 3 17.58 4.09 -20.35
C VAL A 3 17.52 3.33 -19.04
N PHE A 4 17.71 4.04 -17.92
CA PHE A 4 17.53 3.44 -16.59
C PHE A 4 16.03 3.28 -16.31
N SER A 5 15.67 2.20 -15.60
CA SER A 5 14.29 1.96 -15.17
C SER A 5 13.90 2.95 -14.08
N ILE A 6 12.65 3.41 -14.09
CA ILE A 6 12.09 4.31 -13.08
C ILE A 6 11.07 3.57 -12.22
N ALA A 7 11.21 3.68 -10.90
CA ALA A 7 10.30 3.11 -9.92
C ALA A 7 9.68 4.17 -9.00
N VAL A 8 8.40 4.01 -8.69
CA VAL A 8 7.71 4.71 -7.60
C VAL A 8 7.40 3.70 -6.50
N VAL A 9 7.81 3.99 -5.27
CA VAL A 9 7.47 3.17 -4.09
C VAL A 9 6.63 3.99 -3.12
N THR A 10 5.42 3.51 -2.85
CA THR A 10 4.52 4.13 -1.85
C THR A 10 4.91 3.72 -0.43
N GLY A 11 4.93 4.68 0.50
CA GLY A 11 5.30 4.41 1.89
C GLY A 11 6.75 3.92 2.05
N GLY A 12 7.67 4.44 1.22
CA GLY A 12 9.06 3.99 1.14
C GLY A 12 9.98 4.50 2.25
N ASN A 13 9.47 5.27 3.22
CA ASN A 13 10.30 5.90 4.26
C ASN A 13 10.61 5.03 5.49
N LYS A 14 10.06 3.81 5.57
CA LYS A 14 10.29 2.88 6.68
C LYS A 14 9.93 1.43 6.32
N GLY A 15 10.33 0.50 7.17
CA GLY A 15 9.90 -0.90 7.12
C GLY A 15 10.20 -1.55 5.76
N ILE A 16 9.26 -2.38 5.29
CA ILE A 16 9.37 -3.11 4.02
C ILE A 16 9.59 -2.15 2.85
N GLY A 17 8.86 -1.02 2.80
CA GLY A 17 9.00 -0.03 1.73
C GLY A 17 10.42 0.53 1.62
N LEU A 18 11.10 0.77 2.74
CA LEU A 18 12.49 1.27 2.74
C LEU A 18 13.49 0.22 2.24
N GLU A 19 13.31 -1.05 2.58
CA GLU A 19 14.16 -2.12 2.05
C GLU A 19 13.89 -2.35 0.55
N ILE A 20 12.64 -2.25 0.09
CA ILE A 20 12.34 -2.27 -1.35
C ILE A 20 13.06 -1.13 -2.07
N CYS A 21 13.01 0.08 -1.50
CA CYS A 21 13.73 1.24 -2.02
C CYS A 21 15.24 0.96 -2.15
N LYS A 22 15.85 0.42 -1.09
CA LYS A 22 17.28 0.05 -1.07
C LYS A 22 17.62 -0.99 -2.13
N GLU A 23 16.84 -2.06 -2.26
CA GLU A 23 17.10 -3.13 -3.24
C GLU A 23 16.91 -2.65 -4.68
N LEU A 24 15.93 -1.80 -4.96
CA LEU A 24 15.77 -1.21 -6.30
C LEU A 24 16.94 -0.28 -6.62
N ALA A 25 17.32 0.58 -5.66
CA ALA A 25 18.40 1.54 -5.85
C ALA A 25 19.76 0.85 -6.06
N SER A 26 20.05 -0.23 -5.32
CA SER A 26 21.29 -1.03 -5.46
C SER A 26 21.41 -1.69 -6.84
N ASN A 27 20.28 -1.96 -7.49
CA ASN A 27 20.21 -2.48 -8.86
C ASN A 27 20.17 -1.37 -9.92
N GLY A 28 20.47 -0.12 -9.56
CA GLY A 28 20.59 1.00 -10.49
C GLY A 28 19.25 1.56 -10.99
N VAL A 29 18.13 1.20 -10.37
CA VAL A 29 16.81 1.74 -10.71
C VAL A 29 16.70 3.18 -10.20
N GLY A 30 16.25 4.11 -11.04
CA GLY A 30 15.91 5.46 -10.61
C GLY A 30 14.66 5.42 -9.75
N LEU A 31 14.76 5.88 -8.51
CA LEU A 31 13.74 5.64 -7.50
C LEU A 31 13.12 6.95 -7.00
N ILE A 32 11.78 7.00 -7.06
CA ILE A 32 10.96 7.97 -6.37
C ILE A 32 10.42 7.32 -5.10
N LEU A 33 11.05 7.65 -3.98
CA LEU A 33 10.61 7.27 -2.63
C LEU A 33 9.52 8.24 -2.19
N THR A 34 8.39 7.71 -1.75
CA THR A 34 7.28 8.56 -1.29
C THR A 34 6.87 8.30 0.16
N ALA A 35 6.36 9.34 0.80
CA ALA A 35 5.80 9.27 2.15
C ALA A 35 4.80 10.41 2.36
N ARG A 36 3.93 10.27 3.37
CA ARG A 36 2.99 11.32 3.79
C ARG A 36 3.63 12.41 4.65
N ASP A 37 4.80 12.11 5.22
CA ASP A 37 5.53 13.02 6.08
C ASP A 37 6.83 13.43 5.38
N GLU A 38 6.96 14.72 5.08
CA GLU A 38 8.09 15.26 4.34
C GLU A 38 9.43 15.05 5.06
N LYS A 39 9.46 15.30 6.37
CA LYS A 39 10.68 15.17 7.17
C LYS A 39 11.20 13.73 7.12
N ARG A 40 10.34 12.76 7.44
CA ARG A 40 10.68 11.34 7.44
C ARG A 40 11.03 10.83 6.04
N GLY A 41 10.41 11.38 5.00
CA GLY A 41 10.73 11.07 3.61
C GLY A 41 12.15 11.52 3.24
N LYS A 42 12.50 12.76 3.56
CA LYS A 42 13.85 13.31 3.33
C LYS A 42 14.92 12.57 4.14
N GLU A 43 14.66 12.30 5.43
CA GLU A 43 15.54 11.50 6.28
C GLU A 43 15.79 10.10 5.70
N ALA A 44 14.78 9.47 5.11
CA ALA A 44 14.93 8.16 4.47
C ALA A 44 15.83 8.22 3.23
N VAL A 45 15.71 9.27 2.40
CA VAL A 45 16.60 9.48 1.24
C VAL A 45 18.03 9.76 1.72
N GLU A 46 18.20 10.66 2.70
CA GLU A 46 19.51 10.97 3.28
C GLU A 46 20.20 9.72 3.85
N LYS A 47 19.45 8.86 4.52
CA LYS A 47 19.95 7.57 5.00
C LYS A 47 20.40 6.67 3.86
N LEU A 48 19.60 6.53 2.80
CA LEU A 48 19.97 5.72 1.63
C LEU A 48 21.24 6.26 0.94
N THR A 49 21.39 7.58 0.86
CA THR A 49 22.58 8.22 0.31
C THR A 49 23.80 8.04 1.21
N THR A 50 23.67 8.27 2.50
CA THR A 50 24.80 8.27 3.44
C THR A 50 25.29 6.86 3.77
N ASP A 51 24.37 5.92 4.00
CA ASP A 51 24.72 4.56 4.41
C ASP A 51 25.16 3.69 3.21
N TYR A 52 24.65 3.96 2.01
CA TYR A 52 24.85 3.09 0.83
C TYR A 52 25.39 3.80 -0.42
N GLY A 53 25.53 5.13 -0.41
CA GLY A 53 26.07 5.88 -1.55
C GLY A 53 25.11 6.02 -2.73
N PHE A 54 23.81 5.75 -2.55
CA PHE A 54 22.84 5.84 -3.64
C PHE A 54 22.58 7.30 -4.03
N THR A 55 22.69 7.61 -5.32
CA THR A 55 22.44 8.95 -5.90
C THR A 55 21.22 8.99 -6.80
N ASN A 56 20.60 7.83 -7.03
CA ASN A 56 19.45 7.57 -7.88
C ASN A 56 18.12 7.56 -7.11
N VAL A 57 18.07 8.14 -5.90
CA VAL A 57 16.87 8.17 -5.05
C VAL A 57 16.45 9.61 -4.80
N ILE A 58 15.18 9.91 -5.06
CA ILE A 58 14.57 11.21 -4.76
C ILE A 58 13.30 11.04 -3.94
N PHE A 59 13.00 12.05 -3.12
CA PHE A 59 11.77 12.09 -2.33
C PHE A 59 10.66 12.84 -3.07
N HIS A 60 9.43 12.35 -2.97
CA HIS A 60 8.23 13.11 -3.30
C HIS A 60 7.12 12.86 -2.26
N LEU A 61 6.46 13.93 -1.82
CA LEU A 61 5.33 13.84 -0.89
C LEU A 61 4.16 13.10 -1.56
N LEU A 62 3.55 12.15 -0.83
CA LEU A 62 2.39 11.42 -1.33
C LEU A 62 1.45 11.03 -0.19
N ASP A 63 0.20 11.43 -0.30
CA ASP A 63 -0.94 10.80 0.36
C ASP A 63 -1.81 10.11 -0.71
N VAL A 64 -1.83 8.78 -0.70
CA VAL A 64 -2.63 7.98 -1.65
C VAL A 64 -4.14 8.16 -1.48
N THR A 65 -4.59 8.81 -0.40
CA THR A 65 -5.99 9.11 -0.17
C THR A 65 -6.40 10.52 -0.65
N ASP A 66 -5.47 11.27 -1.23
CA ASP A 66 -5.67 12.59 -1.83
C ASP A 66 -5.34 12.57 -3.33
N HIS A 67 -6.37 12.76 -4.17
CA HIS A 67 -6.23 12.80 -5.61
C HIS A 67 -5.30 13.90 -6.11
N SER A 68 -5.21 15.04 -5.41
CA SER A 68 -4.31 16.14 -5.81
C SER A 68 -2.85 15.76 -5.55
N SER A 69 -2.59 15.07 -4.43
CA SER A 69 -1.27 14.52 -4.11
C SER A 69 -0.82 13.49 -5.15
N ILE A 70 -1.71 12.57 -5.55
CA ILE A 70 -1.44 11.60 -6.62
C ILE A 70 -1.16 12.30 -7.95
N ALA A 71 -2.02 13.25 -8.36
CA ALA A 71 -1.87 13.98 -9.61
C ALA A 71 -0.57 14.79 -9.67
N SER A 72 -0.15 15.38 -8.53
CA SER A 72 1.13 16.06 -8.40
C SER A 72 2.31 15.11 -8.67
N LEU A 73 2.30 13.92 -8.07
CA LEU A 73 3.33 12.91 -8.30
C LEU A 73 3.35 12.41 -9.76
N VAL A 74 2.17 12.14 -10.34
CA VAL A 74 2.06 11.74 -11.76
C VAL A 74 2.66 12.81 -12.68
N SER A 75 2.32 14.08 -12.43
CA SER A 75 2.84 15.21 -13.20
C SER A 75 4.36 15.33 -13.05
N PHE A 76 4.87 15.16 -11.83
CA PHE A 76 6.30 15.14 -11.57
C PHE A 76 7.01 14.03 -12.36
N VAL A 77 6.54 12.78 -12.28
CA VAL A 77 7.14 11.64 -12.98
C VAL A 77 7.08 11.84 -14.49
N LYS A 78 5.93 12.28 -15.01
CA LYS A 78 5.75 12.58 -16.44
C LYS A 78 6.72 13.64 -16.94
N ASN A 79 6.86 14.75 -16.21
CA ASN A 79 7.70 15.87 -16.64
C ASN A 79 9.19 15.56 -16.53
N GLN A 80 9.61 14.81 -15.52
CA GLN A 80 11.02 14.48 -15.30
C GLN A 80 11.50 13.31 -16.14
N PHE A 81 10.67 12.28 -16.32
CA PHE A 81 11.09 10.99 -16.89
C PHE A 81 10.29 10.56 -18.12
N GLY A 82 9.11 11.14 -18.36
CA GLY A 82 8.24 10.81 -19.50
C GLY A 82 7.52 9.46 -19.41
N LYS A 83 7.92 8.57 -18.49
CA LYS A 83 7.37 7.23 -18.30
C LYS A 83 7.53 6.75 -16.85
N LEU A 84 6.88 5.64 -16.52
CA LEU A 84 7.14 4.87 -15.31
C LEU A 84 7.34 3.40 -15.68
N ASP A 85 8.35 2.72 -15.11
CA ASP A 85 8.58 1.30 -15.36
C ASP A 85 8.01 0.42 -14.24
N ILE A 86 8.07 0.88 -12.99
CA ILE A 86 7.66 0.08 -11.82
C ILE A 86 6.83 0.94 -10.86
N LEU A 87 5.62 0.49 -10.53
CA LEU A 87 4.83 1.02 -9.42
C LEU A 87 4.77 -0.02 -8.31
N VAL A 88 5.26 0.32 -7.12
CA VAL A 88 5.12 -0.51 -5.92
C VAL A 88 4.13 0.14 -4.95
N ASN A 89 2.94 -0.47 -4.86
CA ASN A 89 1.93 -0.15 -3.89
C ASN A 89 2.22 -0.89 -2.57
N ASN A 90 3.00 -0.27 -1.70
CA ASN A 90 3.41 -0.79 -0.40
C ASN A 90 2.73 -0.07 0.79
N VAL A 91 2.13 1.09 0.56
CA VAL A 91 1.42 1.80 1.63
C VAL A 91 0.23 0.99 2.13
N ALA A 92 0.17 0.77 3.45
CA ALA A 92 -0.96 0.12 4.10
C ALA A 92 -1.11 0.58 5.56
N ILE A 93 -2.32 0.50 6.09
CA ILE A 93 -2.63 0.67 7.51
C ILE A 93 -3.45 -0.53 8.03
N PRO A 94 -3.34 -0.90 9.32
CA PRO A 94 -3.88 -2.18 9.81
C PRO A 94 -5.41 -2.20 10.01
N GLY A 95 -6.09 -1.05 9.91
CA GLY A 95 -7.54 -0.95 10.11
C GLY A 95 -8.05 -1.34 11.49
N ILE A 96 -7.16 -1.29 12.48
CA ILE A 96 -7.41 -1.57 13.89
C ILE A 96 -6.68 -0.54 14.74
N GLU A 97 -7.05 -0.45 16.00
CA GLU A 97 -6.34 0.30 17.03
C GLU A 97 -6.15 -0.57 18.27
N LEU A 98 -5.24 -0.17 19.14
CA LEU A 98 -5.04 -0.86 20.41
C LEU A 98 -5.81 -0.13 21.51
N SER A 99 -6.64 -0.86 22.22
CA SER A 99 -7.33 -0.37 23.42
C SER A 99 -6.37 -0.07 24.58
N GLN A 100 -5.18 -0.68 24.57
CA GLN A 100 -4.12 -0.47 25.55
C GLN A 100 -2.75 -0.52 24.86
N PRO A 101 -1.76 0.28 25.29
CA PRO A 101 -0.41 0.20 24.75
C PRO A 101 0.21 -1.18 25.04
N ILE A 102 1.04 -1.66 24.12
CA ILE A 102 1.84 -2.88 24.28
C ILE A 102 3.29 -2.44 24.42
N ASP A 103 3.98 -2.92 25.46
CA ASP A 103 5.39 -2.65 25.63
C ASP A 103 6.19 -3.29 24.48
N GLU A 104 6.87 -2.43 23.70
CA GLU A 104 7.66 -2.83 22.55
C GLU A 104 8.87 -3.69 22.95
N LYS A 105 9.30 -3.65 24.22
CA LYS A 105 10.41 -4.48 24.73
C LYS A 105 10.04 -5.94 24.96
N LEU A 106 8.74 -6.26 24.97
CA LEU A 106 8.29 -7.65 25.17
C LEU A 106 8.70 -8.54 23.98
N PRO A 107 8.97 -9.83 24.22
CA PRO A 107 9.23 -10.80 23.16
C PRO A 107 8.06 -10.90 22.16
N GLN A 108 8.36 -11.19 20.89
CA GLN A 108 7.36 -11.29 19.82
C GLN A 108 6.15 -12.18 20.14
N PRO A 109 6.30 -13.38 20.73
CA PRO A 109 5.15 -14.22 21.06
C PRO A 109 4.20 -13.58 22.09
N GLU A 110 4.73 -12.82 23.05
CA GLU A 110 3.94 -12.13 24.06
C GLU A 110 3.24 -10.90 23.47
N ARG A 111 3.96 -10.12 22.66
CA ARG A 111 3.37 -8.99 21.93
C ARG A 111 2.24 -9.44 21.02
N ALA A 112 2.38 -10.56 20.33
CA ALA A 112 1.34 -11.11 19.46
C ALA A 112 0.06 -11.48 20.25
N LYS A 113 0.21 -12.10 21.43
CA LYS A 113 -0.92 -12.40 22.33
C LYS A 113 -1.62 -11.14 22.82
N LEU A 114 -0.85 -10.15 23.27
CA LEU A 114 -1.41 -8.87 23.74
C LEU A 114 -2.06 -8.09 22.60
N PHE A 115 -1.46 -8.10 21.41
CA PHE A 115 -2.04 -7.51 20.21
C PHE A 115 -3.38 -8.15 19.89
N GLN A 116 -3.46 -9.48 19.94
CA GLN A 116 -4.72 -10.19 19.72
C GLN A 116 -5.79 -9.84 20.77
N LYS A 117 -5.37 -9.63 22.03
CA LYS A 117 -6.25 -9.26 23.14
C LYS A 117 -6.73 -7.81 23.09
N TYR A 118 -5.87 -6.88 22.68
CA TYR A 118 -6.13 -5.44 22.77
C TYR A 118 -6.51 -4.78 21.45
N GLN A 119 -6.39 -5.47 20.32
CA GLN A 119 -6.89 -4.96 19.05
C GLN A 119 -8.40 -4.69 19.12
N VAL A 120 -8.79 -3.51 18.66
CA VAL A 120 -10.17 -3.09 18.48
C VAL A 120 -10.31 -2.62 17.04
N GLN A 121 -11.43 -3.00 16.41
CA GLN A 121 -11.77 -2.53 15.08
C GLN A 121 -12.98 -1.61 15.19
N SER A 122 -12.73 -0.30 15.16
CA SER A 122 -13.80 0.70 15.06
C SER A 122 -14.19 0.93 13.60
N TYR A 123 -15.41 1.45 13.40
CA TYR A 123 -15.91 1.85 12.07
C TYR A 123 -14.92 2.78 11.35
N GLN A 124 -14.41 3.79 12.06
CA GLN A 124 -13.47 4.76 11.49
C GLN A 124 -12.18 4.08 11.00
N ARG A 125 -11.63 3.15 11.78
CA ARG A 125 -10.42 2.41 11.40
C ARG A 125 -10.66 1.49 10.20
N ALA A 126 -11.82 0.84 10.15
CA ALA A 126 -12.23 0.05 8.99
C ALA A 126 -12.34 0.93 7.73
N PHE A 127 -12.95 2.10 7.87
CA PHE A 127 -13.10 3.08 6.78
C PHE A 127 -11.75 3.64 6.31
N ASP A 128 -10.87 4.05 7.22
CA ASP A 128 -9.54 4.57 6.89
C ASP A 128 -8.67 3.51 6.19
N CYS A 129 -8.76 2.27 6.67
CA CYS A 129 -8.08 1.12 6.09
C CYS A 129 -8.52 0.94 4.64
N LEU A 130 -9.83 0.98 4.43
CA LEU A 130 -10.39 0.85 3.11
C LEU A 130 -9.96 1.99 2.17
N LYS A 131 -10.01 3.22 2.67
CA LYS A 131 -9.59 4.41 1.93
C LYS A 131 -8.12 4.32 1.49
N THR A 132 -7.26 3.77 2.33
CA THR A 132 -5.81 3.68 2.07
C THR A 132 -5.43 2.45 1.26
N ASN A 133 -5.75 1.26 1.77
CA ASN A 133 -5.22 -0.01 1.27
C ASN A 133 -5.90 -0.42 -0.04
N TYR A 134 -7.21 -0.16 -0.18
CA TYR A 134 -7.94 -0.48 -1.42
C TYR A 134 -8.01 0.72 -2.36
N TYR A 135 -8.72 1.79 -1.96
CA TYR A 135 -8.95 2.92 -2.86
C TYR A 135 -7.67 3.70 -3.17
N GLY A 136 -6.78 3.88 -2.21
CA GLY A 136 -5.51 4.54 -2.45
C GLY A 136 -4.66 3.78 -3.47
N VAL A 137 -4.60 2.45 -3.35
CA VAL A 137 -3.89 1.58 -4.31
C VAL A 137 -4.57 1.60 -5.68
N LYS A 138 -5.90 1.48 -5.73
CA LYS A 138 -6.67 1.59 -6.99
C LYS A 138 -6.42 2.92 -7.70
N ASN A 139 -6.53 4.03 -6.98
CA ASN A 139 -6.30 5.37 -7.52
C ASN A 139 -4.86 5.54 -8.04
N MET A 140 -3.86 5.00 -7.33
CA MET A 140 -2.47 5.01 -7.80
C MET A 140 -2.32 4.21 -9.09
N MET A 141 -2.89 3.00 -9.17
CA MET A 141 -2.82 2.19 -10.40
C MET A 141 -3.47 2.91 -11.57
N GLU A 142 -4.68 3.42 -11.40
CA GLU A 142 -5.42 4.14 -12.45
C GLU A 142 -4.67 5.40 -12.94
N ALA A 143 -4.15 6.20 -12.01
CA ALA A 143 -3.47 7.45 -12.34
C ALA A 143 -2.11 7.24 -13.03
N PHE A 144 -1.39 6.17 -12.69
CA PHE A 144 -0.09 5.85 -13.30
C PHE A 144 -0.18 4.96 -14.54
N LEU A 145 -1.33 4.33 -14.81
CA LEU A 145 -1.49 3.39 -15.91
C LEU A 145 -1.01 3.94 -17.27
N PRO A 146 -1.31 5.20 -17.67
CA PRO A 146 -0.81 5.73 -18.94
C PRO A 146 0.73 5.81 -19.02
N LEU A 147 1.38 6.17 -17.92
CA LEU A 147 2.86 6.24 -17.85
C LEU A 147 3.50 4.85 -17.84
N LEU A 148 2.85 3.88 -17.19
CA LEU A 148 3.28 2.47 -17.18
C LEU A 148 3.14 1.82 -18.56
N GLN A 149 2.05 2.10 -19.28
CA GLN A 149 1.84 1.62 -20.66
C GLN A 149 2.84 2.22 -21.66
N SER A 150 3.44 3.37 -21.33
CA SER A 150 4.50 3.98 -22.14
C SER A 150 5.86 3.31 -21.93
N SER A 151 5.98 2.40 -20.95
CA SER A 151 7.16 1.57 -20.75
C SER A 151 7.04 0.24 -21.49
N ASN A 152 8.14 -0.20 -22.12
CA ASN A 152 8.25 -1.53 -22.72
C ASN A 152 8.20 -2.68 -21.68
N ALA A 153 8.35 -2.36 -20.40
CA ALA A 153 8.40 -3.35 -19.32
C ALA A 153 7.66 -2.86 -18.06
N GLY A 154 6.53 -2.15 -18.23
CA GLY A 154 5.70 -1.68 -17.11
C GLY A 154 5.32 -2.80 -16.13
N ARG A 155 5.46 -2.55 -14.83
CA ARG A 155 5.11 -3.48 -13.73
C ARG A 155 4.35 -2.76 -12.63
N ILE A 156 3.35 -3.43 -12.09
CA ILE A 156 2.66 -3.04 -10.85
C ILE A 156 2.89 -4.16 -9.83
N VAL A 157 3.31 -3.79 -8.63
CA VAL A 157 3.49 -4.69 -7.49
C VAL A 157 2.64 -4.18 -6.34
N ASN A 158 1.62 -4.96 -5.95
CA ASN A 158 0.80 -4.68 -4.77
C ASN A 158 1.30 -5.53 -3.61
N VAL A 159 1.80 -4.89 -2.56
CA VAL A 159 2.25 -5.56 -1.34
C VAL A 159 1.05 -5.83 -0.45
N SER A 160 0.58 -7.08 -0.45
CA SER A 160 -0.58 -7.53 0.31
C SER A 160 -0.14 -8.26 1.61
N SER A 161 -1.06 -8.99 2.24
CA SER A 161 -0.84 -9.76 3.47
C SER A 161 -1.44 -11.15 3.34
N THR A 162 -0.92 -12.11 4.11
CA THR A 162 -1.48 -13.47 4.22
C THR A 162 -2.94 -13.49 4.67
N ARG A 163 -3.41 -12.43 5.32
CA ARG A 163 -4.81 -12.23 5.71
C ARG A 163 -5.76 -11.91 4.55
N GLY A 164 -5.25 -11.67 3.34
CA GLY A 164 -6.04 -11.44 2.13
C GLY A 164 -6.35 -12.71 1.35
N GLN A 165 -6.09 -13.90 1.90
CA GLN A 165 -6.29 -15.17 1.20
C GLN A 165 -7.79 -15.51 1.09
N LEU A 166 -8.24 -15.87 -0.12
CA LEU A 166 -9.63 -16.24 -0.39
C LEU A 166 -10.10 -17.46 0.44
N GLN A 167 -9.18 -18.35 0.82
CA GLN A 167 -9.49 -19.53 1.62
C GLN A 167 -10.04 -19.19 3.01
N ASP A 168 -9.72 -18.00 3.51
CA ASP A 168 -10.13 -17.57 4.83
C ASP A 168 -11.57 -16.97 4.79
N LEU A 169 -12.11 -16.63 3.61
CA LEU A 169 -13.44 -16.07 3.39
C LEU A 169 -14.54 -17.14 3.46
N SER A 170 -15.81 -16.72 3.58
CA SER A 170 -16.95 -17.62 3.45
C SER A 170 -16.99 -18.27 2.08
N GLU A 171 -17.56 -19.47 2.02
CA GLU A 171 -17.72 -20.19 0.77
C GLU A 171 -18.50 -19.38 -0.28
N LYS A 172 -19.50 -18.60 0.15
CA LYS A 172 -20.28 -17.74 -0.74
C LYS A 172 -19.41 -16.66 -1.37
N LEU A 173 -18.69 -15.89 -0.56
CA LEU A 173 -17.86 -14.79 -1.05
C LEU A 173 -16.67 -15.29 -1.86
N ARG A 174 -16.06 -16.40 -1.44
CA ARG A 174 -14.99 -17.06 -2.19
C ARG A 174 -15.44 -17.46 -3.59
N LYS A 175 -16.58 -18.16 -3.72
CA LYS A 175 -17.12 -18.55 -5.04
C LYS A 175 -17.39 -17.34 -5.93
N GLU A 176 -17.91 -16.26 -5.33
CA GLU A 176 -18.16 -15.00 -6.05
C GLU A 176 -16.87 -14.33 -6.53
N LEU A 177 -15.80 -14.33 -5.72
CA LEU A 177 -14.50 -13.76 -6.10
C LEU A 177 -13.68 -14.66 -7.04
N GLU A 178 -13.94 -15.97 -7.04
CA GLU A 178 -13.32 -16.94 -7.96
C GLU A 178 -13.96 -16.94 -9.35
N ASP A 179 -15.16 -16.38 -9.50
CA ASP A 179 -15.87 -16.24 -10.78
C ASP A 179 -15.33 -15.05 -11.60
N ILE A 180 -14.07 -15.18 -12.03
CA ILE A 180 -13.30 -14.12 -12.71
C ILE A 180 -14.01 -13.61 -13.99
N ASP A 181 -14.76 -14.48 -14.66
CA ASP A 181 -15.47 -14.13 -15.90
C ASP A 181 -16.66 -13.19 -15.65
N ASN A 182 -17.26 -13.23 -14.45
CA ASN A 182 -18.42 -12.42 -14.09
C ASN A 182 -18.13 -11.35 -13.03
N LEU A 183 -16.96 -11.39 -12.38
CA LEU A 183 -16.57 -10.45 -11.35
C LEU A 183 -16.22 -9.08 -11.95
N THR A 184 -16.99 -8.05 -11.61
CA THR A 184 -16.73 -6.67 -12.07
C THR A 184 -16.08 -5.81 -10.99
N VAL A 185 -15.40 -4.74 -11.42
CA VAL A 185 -14.79 -3.76 -10.51
C VAL A 185 -15.85 -3.11 -9.61
N GLU A 186 -17.01 -2.78 -10.18
CA GLU A 186 -18.14 -2.22 -9.42
C GLU A 186 -18.62 -3.20 -8.35
N ARG A 187 -18.61 -4.50 -8.64
CA ARG A 187 -19.00 -5.51 -7.67
C ARG A 187 -17.96 -5.64 -6.55
N ILE A 188 -16.67 -5.61 -6.87
CA ILE A 188 -15.60 -5.59 -5.87
C ILE A 188 -15.74 -4.34 -4.99
N ASP A 189 -16.00 -3.17 -5.58
CA ASP A 189 -16.21 -1.92 -4.85
C ASP A 189 -17.42 -2.03 -3.89
N GLN A 190 -18.54 -2.65 -4.33
CA GLN A 190 -19.71 -2.88 -3.49
C GLN A 190 -19.41 -3.80 -2.30
N LEU A 191 -18.77 -4.95 -2.55
CA LEU A 191 -18.36 -5.91 -1.52
C LEU A 191 -17.46 -5.23 -0.50
N THR A 192 -16.49 -4.49 -1.01
CA THR A 192 -15.48 -3.80 -0.22
C THR A 192 -16.08 -2.66 0.62
N ASN A 193 -17.03 -1.89 0.09
CA ASN A 193 -17.74 -0.83 0.81
C ASN A 193 -18.72 -1.34 1.88
N SER A 194 -19.11 -2.62 1.84
CA SER A 194 -19.95 -3.23 2.87
C SER A 194 -19.20 -3.43 4.19
N PHE A 195 -17.86 -3.55 4.13
CA PHE A 195 -17.04 -3.91 5.27
C PHE A 195 -17.15 -2.95 6.47
N PRO A 196 -17.00 -1.61 6.34
CA PRO A 196 -17.18 -0.72 7.47
C PRO A 196 -18.57 -0.83 8.09
N LYS A 197 -19.62 -1.02 7.28
CA LYS A 197 -21.00 -1.20 7.78
C LYS A 197 -21.12 -2.46 8.64
N HIS A 198 -20.57 -3.58 8.21
CA HIS A 198 -20.53 -4.82 9.00
C HIS A 198 -19.80 -4.65 10.33
N VAL A 199 -18.71 -3.87 10.36
CA VAL A 199 -18.02 -3.52 11.62
C VAL A 199 -18.92 -2.74 12.57
N ARG A 200 -19.61 -1.71 12.08
CA ARG A 200 -20.52 -0.90 12.90
C ARG A 200 -21.68 -1.72 13.47
N ASP A 201 -22.22 -2.62 12.66
CA ASP A 201 -23.42 -3.37 13.01
C ASP A 201 -23.10 -4.63 13.86
N ASN A 202 -21.83 -4.79 14.30
CA ASN A 202 -21.27 -5.98 14.98
C ASN A 202 -21.49 -7.28 14.22
N MET A 203 -21.70 -7.19 12.89
CA MET A 203 -21.86 -8.31 11.98
C MET A 203 -20.51 -8.68 11.35
N VAL A 204 -19.42 -8.60 12.11
CA VAL A 204 -18.10 -9.02 11.62
C VAL A 204 -18.08 -10.55 11.60
N GLU A 205 -18.76 -11.12 10.60
CA GLU A 205 -18.60 -12.51 10.19
C GLU A 205 -17.16 -12.73 9.70
N LYS A 206 -16.76 -13.99 9.47
CA LYS A 206 -15.43 -14.33 8.93
C LYS A 206 -14.99 -13.43 7.76
N ASP A 207 -15.96 -13.01 6.93
CA ASP A 207 -15.80 -12.25 5.69
C ASP A 207 -15.32 -10.82 5.90
N ALA A 208 -15.79 -10.16 6.96
CA ALA A 208 -15.42 -8.77 7.25
C ALA A 208 -13.98 -8.68 7.78
N ALA A 209 -13.50 -9.68 8.52
CA ALA A 209 -12.18 -9.64 9.15
C ALA A 209 -10.99 -9.68 8.16
N GLN A 210 -11.22 -9.94 6.86
CA GLN A 210 -10.17 -10.23 5.87
C GLN A 210 -10.07 -9.26 4.71
N ILE A 211 -11.10 -8.41 4.50
CA ILE A 211 -11.00 -7.23 3.62
C ILE A 211 -9.96 -6.21 4.16
N ARG A 212 -9.41 -6.46 5.35
CA ARG A 212 -8.30 -5.70 5.98
C ARG A 212 -7.00 -5.69 5.16
N CYS A 213 -6.86 -6.55 4.16
CA CYS A 213 -5.55 -6.94 3.61
C CYS A 213 -5.46 -6.93 2.08
N ILE A 214 -6.46 -6.36 1.42
CA ILE A 214 -6.38 -6.01 -0.01
C ILE A 214 -5.59 -4.72 -0.14
#